data_AF-A0A7Y8BQQ8-F1
#
_entry.id   AF-A0A7Y8BQQ8-F1
#
_cell.length_a   1.000
_cell.length_b   1.000
_cell.length_c   1.000
_cell.angle_alpha   90.00
_cell.angle_beta   90.00
_cell.angle_gamma   90.00
#
_symmetry.space_group_name_H-M   'P 1'
#
loop_
_entity.id
_entity.type
_entity.pdbx_description
1 polymer ?
#
loop_
_entity_poly.entity_id
_entity_poly.type
_entity_poly.pdbx_seq_one_letter_code
_entity_poly.pdbx_strand_id
1 'polypeptide(L)'
;MSRASAIFHPESYRELFLDVLKDYPGLDTALLNDFVTYKQTGIPSDRFGRDAPYVWPAAAFNANLMHIHLKLPPEKFPKNLPQIDRVCRRGAPEKDAALVYVRGELEEHRYCLLAVLYPDGHARAREEKLMRYLARLAQKFRGEN
;
A
#
# COMPACT_ATOMS: atom_id res chain seq x y z
N MET A 1 -19.86 -13.43 6.32
CA MET A 1 -18.96 -12.41 5.74
C MET A 1 -17.86 -13.16 4.98
N SER A 2 -17.57 -12.78 3.74
CA SER A 2 -16.49 -13.39 2.95
C SER A 2 -15.13 -13.08 3.56
N ARG A 3 -14.19 -14.02 3.48
CA ARG A 3 -12.82 -13.86 3.99
C ARG A 3 -12.04 -12.90 3.09
N ALA A 4 -11.35 -11.92 3.68
CA ALA A 4 -10.49 -11.00 2.95
C ALA A 4 -9.36 -11.76 2.23
N SER A 5 -9.05 -11.37 1.01
CA SER A 5 -7.93 -11.91 0.22
C SER A 5 -7.21 -10.79 -0.52
N ALA A 6 -5.91 -10.95 -0.73
CA ALA A 6 -5.10 -10.00 -1.48
C ALA A 6 -4.13 -10.73 -2.40
N ILE A 7 -3.80 -10.09 -3.52
CA ILE A 7 -2.75 -10.52 -4.44
C ILE A 7 -1.81 -9.36 -4.74
N PHE A 8 -0.58 -9.66 -5.20
CA PHE A 8 0.23 -8.67 -5.87
C PHE A 8 -0.22 -8.50 -7.32
N HIS A 9 -0.23 -7.27 -7.82
CA HIS A 9 -0.49 -7.05 -9.23
C HIS A 9 0.70 -7.57 -10.07
N PRO A 10 0.49 -8.47 -11.06
CA PRO A 10 1.59 -9.11 -11.78
C PRO A 10 2.45 -8.13 -12.58
N GLU A 11 1.84 -7.11 -13.19
CA GLU A 11 2.56 -6.10 -14.00
C GLU A 11 3.50 -5.21 -13.16
N SER A 12 3.24 -5.02 -11.86
CA SER A 12 4.04 -4.12 -11.02
C SER A 12 4.87 -4.84 -9.97
N TYR A 13 4.64 -6.13 -9.74
CA TYR A 13 5.25 -6.88 -8.64
C TYR A 13 6.78 -6.81 -8.64
N ARG A 14 7.40 -7.05 -9.79
CA ARG A 14 8.87 -7.05 -9.89
C ARG A 14 9.47 -5.69 -9.54
N GLU A 15 9.06 -4.65 -10.27
CA GLU A 15 9.67 -3.33 -10.15
C GLU A 15 9.28 -2.58 -8.88
N LEU A 16 8.06 -2.77 -8.39
CA LEU A 16 7.49 -1.98 -7.28
C LEU A 16 7.37 -2.75 -5.96
N PHE A 17 7.76 -4.03 -5.92
CA PHE A 17 7.96 -4.78 -4.68
C PHE A 17 9.34 -5.41 -4.64
N LEU A 18 9.68 -6.31 -5.56
CA LEU A 18 10.94 -7.07 -5.46
C LEU A 18 12.17 -6.17 -5.50
N ASP A 19 12.23 -5.25 -6.47
CA ASP A 19 13.39 -4.36 -6.62
C ASP A 19 13.44 -3.30 -5.50
N VAL A 20 12.28 -2.82 -5.05
CA VAL A 20 12.14 -1.84 -3.96
C VAL A 20 12.50 -2.44 -2.60
N LEU A 21 12.13 -3.70 -2.37
CA LEU A 21 12.30 -4.41 -1.10
C LEU A 21 13.48 -5.38 -1.12
N LYS A 22 14.37 -5.30 -2.10
CA LYS A 22 15.51 -6.22 -2.27
C LYS A 22 16.38 -6.35 -1.01
N ASP A 23 16.48 -5.27 -0.23
CA ASP A 23 17.27 -5.20 1.01
C ASP A 23 16.49 -5.73 2.24
N TYR A 24 15.25 -6.17 2.05
CA TYR A 24 14.35 -6.72 3.08
C TYR A 24 13.80 -8.09 2.66
N PRO A 25 14.61 -9.15 2.66
CA PRO A 25 14.20 -10.47 2.19
C PRO A 25 12.93 -11.00 2.89
N GLY A 26 11.95 -11.43 2.10
CA GLY A 26 10.67 -11.97 2.60
C GLY A 26 9.69 -10.93 3.14
N LEU A 27 10.04 -9.64 3.13
CA LEU A 27 9.16 -8.59 3.61
C LEU A 27 7.88 -8.51 2.78
N ASP A 28 7.97 -8.61 1.46
CA ASP A 28 6.82 -8.69 0.54
C ASP A 28 5.75 -9.69 1.03
N THR A 29 6.14 -10.95 1.27
CA THR A 29 5.24 -12.00 1.73
C THR A 29 4.66 -11.67 3.11
N ALA A 30 5.47 -11.11 4.02
CA ALA A 30 4.99 -10.64 5.30
C ALA A 30 3.99 -9.46 5.14
N LEU A 31 4.23 -8.54 4.20
CA LEU A 31 3.31 -7.43 3.91
C LEU A 31 1.94 -7.96 3.48
N LEU A 32 1.91 -8.96 2.60
CA LEU A 32 0.68 -9.57 2.12
C LEU A 32 -0.12 -10.22 3.26
N ASN A 33 0.54 -11.05 4.08
CA ASN A 33 -0.10 -11.75 5.18
C ASN A 33 -0.67 -10.79 6.23
N ASP A 34 0.11 -9.77 6.58
CA ASP A 34 -0.33 -8.77 7.54
C ASP A 34 -1.44 -7.89 6.96
N PHE A 35 -1.42 -7.60 5.65
CA PHE A 35 -2.49 -6.86 4.98
C PHE A 35 -3.80 -7.64 5.01
N VAL A 36 -3.78 -8.92 4.66
CA VAL A 36 -4.97 -9.79 4.71
C VAL A 36 -5.51 -9.87 6.14
N THR A 37 -4.63 -10.09 7.12
CA THR A 37 -5.01 -10.10 8.55
C THR A 37 -5.64 -8.78 8.96
N TYR A 38 -5.05 -7.66 8.56
CA TYR A 38 -5.60 -6.34 8.85
C TYR A 38 -6.99 -6.15 8.24
N LYS A 39 -7.18 -6.43 6.94
CA LYS A 39 -8.49 -6.27 6.29
C LYS A 39 -9.53 -7.26 6.81
N GLN A 40 -9.12 -8.39 7.37
CA GLN A 40 -10.01 -9.37 7.98
C GLN A 40 -10.45 -8.98 9.41
N THR A 41 -9.56 -8.38 10.21
CA THR A 41 -9.76 -8.17 11.65
C THR A 41 -10.01 -6.71 12.03
N GLY A 42 -9.67 -5.77 11.16
CA GLY A 42 -9.63 -4.35 11.47
C GLY A 42 -8.41 -3.93 12.31
N ILE A 43 -7.52 -4.84 12.67
CA ILE A 43 -6.37 -4.57 13.53
C ILE A 43 -5.08 -4.50 12.69
N PRO A 44 -4.47 -3.32 12.51
CA PRO A 44 -3.23 -3.19 11.76
C PRO A 44 -2.04 -3.73 12.57
N SER A 45 -1.05 -4.29 11.87
CA SER A 45 0.26 -4.60 12.44
C SER A 45 0.98 -3.33 12.93
N ASP A 46 2.06 -3.50 13.69
CA ASP A 46 2.89 -2.39 14.17
C ASP A 46 3.72 -1.70 13.07
N ARG A 47 3.83 -2.31 11.88
CA ARG A 47 4.44 -1.72 10.68
C ARG A 47 3.46 -0.90 9.85
N PHE A 48 2.16 -1.07 10.04
CA PHE A 48 1.13 -0.33 9.33
C PHE A 48 0.68 0.93 10.07
N GLY A 49 0.71 2.04 9.32
CA GLY A 49 0.31 3.35 9.77
C GLY A 49 -1.05 3.76 9.25
N ARG A 50 -1.22 5.06 9.06
CA ARG A 50 -2.45 5.67 8.52
C ARG A 50 -2.79 5.02 7.19
N ASP A 51 -4.03 4.55 7.10
CA ASP A 51 -4.67 4.03 5.88
C ASP A 51 -5.60 5.12 5.32
N ALA A 52 -5.33 5.58 4.11
CA ALA A 52 -6.00 6.75 3.53
C ALA A 52 -6.08 6.68 1.99
N PRO A 53 -7.05 7.37 1.37
CA PRO A 53 -7.11 7.49 -0.08
C PRO A 53 -5.99 8.39 -0.61
N TYR A 54 -5.51 8.09 -1.82
CA TYR A 54 -4.83 9.10 -2.63
C TYR A 54 -5.85 10.03 -3.27
N VAL A 55 -5.70 11.34 -3.04
CA VAL A 55 -6.57 12.39 -3.61
C VAL A 55 -5.93 13.13 -4.79
N TRP A 56 -4.66 12.82 -5.09
CA TRP A 56 -3.91 13.35 -6.22
C TRP A 56 -3.17 12.19 -6.91
N PRO A 57 -3.22 12.06 -8.26
CA PRO A 57 -3.99 12.88 -9.19
C PRO A 57 -5.48 12.56 -9.06
N ALA A 58 -6.33 13.32 -9.76
CA ALA A 58 -7.71 12.90 -10.01
C ALA A 58 -7.77 11.45 -10.54
N ALA A 59 -6.79 11.08 -11.37
CA ALA A 59 -6.36 9.71 -11.69
C ALA A 59 -6.54 8.70 -10.55
N ALA A 60 -5.74 8.89 -9.50
CA ALA A 60 -5.66 7.99 -8.35
C ALA A 60 -6.94 8.00 -7.53
N PHE A 61 -7.53 9.19 -7.33
CA PHE A 61 -8.77 9.33 -6.58
C PHE A 61 -9.92 8.57 -7.26
N ASN A 62 -10.13 8.79 -8.56
CA ASN A 62 -11.17 8.13 -9.33
C ASN A 62 -10.98 6.61 -9.42
N ALA A 63 -9.74 6.13 -9.34
CA ALA A 63 -9.41 4.71 -9.31
C ALA A 63 -9.62 4.07 -7.92
N ASN A 64 -9.95 4.85 -6.88
CA ASN A 64 -10.00 4.43 -5.47
C ASN A 64 -8.66 3.86 -4.99
N LEU A 65 -7.55 4.48 -5.41
CA LEU A 65 -6.24 4.12 -4.87
C LEU A 65 -6.14 4.50 -3.39
N MET A 66 -5.67 3.54 -2.60
CA MET A 66 -5.45 3.69 -1.17
C MET A 66 -3.97 3.52 -0.86
N HIS A 67 -3.54 4.08 0.27
CA HIS A 67 -2.21 3.83 0.82
C HIS A 67 -2.22 3.64 2.32
N ILE A 68 -1.27 2.82 2.78
CA ILE A 68 -0.95 2.63 4.18
C ILE A 68 0.49 3.09 4.39
N HIS A 69 0.72 4.04 5.29
CA HIS A 69 2.09 4.37 5.70
C HIS A 69 2.80 3.13 6.25
N LEU A 70 4.06 2.93 5.87
CA LEU A 70 4.81 1.72 6.18
C LEU A 70 6.10 2.05 6.93
N LYS A 71 6.35 1.33 8.02
CA LYS A 71 7.69 1.25 8.62
C LYS A 71 8.40 -0.01 8.12
N LEU A 72 9.57 0.20 7.52
CA LEU A 72 10.45 -0.88 7.11
C LEU A 72 11.25 -1.38 8.32
N PRO A 73 11.53 -2.69 8.44
CA PRO A 73 12.33 -3.23 9.54
C PRO A 73 13.68 -2.52 9.69
N PRO A 74 14.19 -2.35 10.92
CA PRO A 74 13.61 -2.79 12.19
C PRO A 74 12.57 -1.81 12.79
N GLU A 75 12.25 -0.72 12.09
CA GLU A 75 11.36 0.31 12.63
C GLU A 75 9.90 -0.16 12.72
N LYS A 76 9.19 0.39 13.71
CA LYS A 76 7.78 0.12 13.99
C LYS A 76 7.10 1.41 14.44
N PHE A 77 5.80 1.51 14.21
CA PHE A 77 5.00 2.56 14.84
C PHE A 77 4.83 2.28 16.34
N PRO A 78 4.77 3.33 17.19
CA PRO A 78 4.56 3.13 18.62
C PRO A 78 3.22 2.44 18.93
N LYS A 79 3.22 1.51 19.90
CA LYS A 79 2.03 0.70 20.24
C LYS A 79 0.80 1.52 20.61
N ASN A 80 0.99 2.62 21.34
CA ASN A 80 -0.09 3.46 21.85
C ASN A 80 -0.37 4.68 20.96
N LEU A 81 0.13 4.70 19.71
CA LEU A 81 -0.17 5.75 18.75
C LEU A 81 -1.40 5.34 17.92
N PRO A 82 -2.48 6.16 17.90
CA PRO A 82 -3.64 5.92 17.03
C PRO A 82 -3.23 5.75 15.57
N GLN A 83 -3.87 4.85 14.84
CA GLN A 83 -3.49 4.55 13.45
C GLN A 83 -3.49 5.79 12.56
N ILE A 84 -4.45 6.70 12.75
CA ILE A 84 -4.51 7.95 12.00
C ILE A 84 -3.28 8.84 12.22
N ASP A 85 -2.57 8.72 13.33
CA ASP A 85 -1.37 9.52 13.62
C ASP A 85 -0.06 8.81 13.24
N ARG A 86 -0.14 7.54 12.83
CA ARG A 86 0.99 6.75 12.36
C ARG A 86 1.38 7.15 10.94
N VAL A 87 2.15 8.23 10.80
CA VAL A 87 2.62 8.74 9.51
C VAL A 87 4.14 8.70 9.39
N CYS A 88 4.65 8.63 8.16
CA CYS A 88 6.07 8.84 7.88
C CYS A 88 6.38 10.33 7.83
N ARG A 89 7.51 10.75 8.42
CA ARG A 89 7.93 12.16 8.39
C ARG A 89 8.55 12.47 7.04
N ARG A 90 8.23 13.65 6.48
CA ARG A 90 8.92 14.19 5.31
C ARG A 90 10.34 14.60 5.68
N GLY A 91 11.26 14.53 4.73
CA GLY A 91 12.66 14.90 4.92
C GLY A 91 13.57 13.78 5.44
N ALA A 92 13.05 12.54 5.55
CA ALA A 92 13.83 11.33 5.81
C ALA A 92 13.44 10.25 4.77
N PRO A 93 13.93 10.35 3.51
CA PRO A 93 13.57 9.46 2.40
C PRO A 93 13.67 7.97 2.72
N GLU A 94 14.67 7.57 3.50
CA GLU A 94 14.95 6.21 3.93
C GLU A 94 13.97 5.68 5.00
N LYS A 95 13.12 6.55 5.55
CA LYS A 95 12.08 6.21 6.54
C LYS A 95 10.68 6.51 6.05
N ASP A 96 10.57 6.87 4.77
CA ASP A 96 9.33 7.27 4.14
C ASP A 96 8.90 6.22 3.12
N ALA A 97 7.98 5.36 3.56
CA ALA A 97 7.43 4.29 2.74
C ALA A 97 5.91 4.25 2.83
N ALA A 98 5.27 3.81 1.75
CA ALA A 98 3.82 3.56 1.72
C ALA A 98 3.50 2.31 0.90
N LEU A 99 2.58 1.48 1.41
CA LEU A 99 1.99 0.37 0.66
C LEU A 99 0.76 0.89 -0.09
N VAL A 100 0.75 0.77 -1.42
CA VAL A 100 -0.35 1.18 -2.29
C VAL A 100 -1.21 -0.01 -2.63
N TYR A 101 -2.52 0.14 -2.53
CA TYR A 101 -3.46 -0.93 -2.83
C TYR A 101 -4.79 -0.41 -3.40
N VAL A 102 -5.59 -1.34 -3.90
CA VAL A 102 -7.00 -1.10 -4.28
C VAL A 102 -7.89 -2.26 -3.79
N ARG A 103 -9.17 -1.98 -3.59
CA ARG A 103 -10.21 -2.96 -3.27
C ARG A 103 -11.09 -3.20 -4.51
N GLY A 104 -11.57 -4.42 -4.71
CA GLY A 104 -12.55 -4.75 -5.76
C GLY A 104 -13.83 -3.90 -5.67
N GLU A 105 -14.50 -3.73 -6.80
CA GLU A 105 -15.76 -3.02 -6.94
C GLU A 105 -16.98 -3.87 -6.55
N LEU A 106 -17.09 -5.11 -7.06
CA LEU A 106 -18.20 -6.01 -6.74
C LEU A 106 -17.82 -6.98 -5.62
N GLU A 107 -16.59 -7.49 -5.66
CA GLU A 107 -15.97 -8.41 -4.72
C GLU A 107 -15.19 -7.61 -3.66
N GLU A 108 -15.89 -6.89 -2.78
CA GLU A 108 -15.27 -6.00 -1.78
C GLU A 108 -14.30 -6.70 -0.79
N HIS A 109 -14.31 -8.03 -0.75
CA HIS A 109 -13.41 -8.85 0.05
C HIS A 109 -12.07 -9.11 -0.65
N ARG A 110 -11.93 -8.75 -1.92
CA ARG A 110 -10.71 -8.92 -2.73
C ARG A 110 -9.96 -7.61 -2.85
N TYR A 111 -8.65 -7.72 -2.70
CA TYR A 111 -7.74 -6.59 -2.73
C TYR A 111 -6.56 -6.86 -3.66
N CYS A 112 -5.94 -5.81 -4.16
CA CYS A 112 -4.73 -5.89 -4.94
C CYS A 112 -3.69 -4.93 -4.38
N LEU A 113 -2.50 -5.46 -4.06
CA LEU A 113 -1.33 -4.69 -3.68
C LEU A 113 -0.59 -4.28 -4.96
N LEU A 114 -0.41 -2.98 -5.14
CA LEU A 114 0.03 -2.38 -6.41
C LEU A 114 1.48 -1.91 -6.37
N ALA A 115 1.95 -1.38 -5.23
CA ALA A 115 3.32 -0.92 -5.07
C ALA A 115 3.71 -0.78 -3.60
N VAL A 116 5.02 -0.82 -3.32
CA VAL A 116 5.63 -0.10 -2.20
C VAL A 116 6.30 1.15 -2.77
N LEU A 117 5.86 2.32 -2.33
CA LEU A 117 6.55 3.58 -2.63
C LEU A 117 7.68 3.77 -1.62
N TYR A 118 8.91 3.52 -2.05
CA TYR A 118 10.13 3.70 -1.28
C TYR A 118 11.35 3.77 -2.24
N PRO A 119 12.41 4.53 -1.91
CA PRO A 119 12.48 5.57 -0.87
C PRO A 119 11.63 6.81 -1.22
N ASP A 120 11.43 7.68 -0.23
CA ASP A 120 10.65 8.93 -0.34
C ASP A 120 9.22 8.73 -0.85
N GLY A 121 8.45 7.91 -0.13
CA GLY A 121 7.07 7.59 -0.48
C GLY A 121 6.19 8.81 -0.79
N HIS A 122 6.40 9.94 -0.10
CA HIS A 122 5.68 11.19 -0.38
C HIS A 122 6.12 11.86 -1.70
N ALA A 123 7.40 11.85 -2.06
CA ALA A 123 7.84 12.35 -3.36
C ALA A 123 7.34 11.43 -4.47
N ARG A 124 7.43 10.11 -4.30
CA ARG A 124 6.94 9.13 -5.28
C ARG A 124 5.44 9.27 -5.54
N ALA A 125 4.66 9.55 -4.49
CA ALA A 125 3.23 9.82 -4.60
C ALA A 125 2.89 11.12 -5.38
N ARG A 126 3.87 11.98 -5.65
CA ARG A 126 3.71 13.16 -6.52
C ARG A 126 4.17 12.92 -7.95
N GLU A 127 4.83 11.80 -8.23
CA GLU A 127 5.24 11.43 -9.58
C GLU A 127 3.99 11.08 -10.40
N GLU A 128 3.48 12.04 -11.17
CA GLU A 128 2.22 11.90 -11.90
C GLU A 128 2.18 10.67 -12.82
N LYS A 129 3.29 10.40 -13.53
CA LYS A 129 3.40 9.23 -14.41
C LYS A 129 3.23 7.92 -13.65
N LEU A 130 3.87 7.79 -12.48
CA LEU A 130 3.76 6.62 -11.63
C LEU A 130 2.33 6.46 -11.10
N MET A 131 1.75 7.53 -10.55
CA MET A 131 0.41 7.46 -9.97
C MET A 131 -0.68 7.19 -11.01
N ARG A 132 -0.55 7.72 -12.24
CA ARG A 132 -1.44 7.37 -13.36
C ARG A 132 -1.29 5.93 -13.80
N TYR A 133 -0.06 5.40 -13.82
CA TYR A 133 0.19 4.00 -14.10
C TYR A 133 -0.50 3.10 -13.06
N LEU A 134 -0.33 3.38 -11.76
CA LEU A 134 -1.01 2.64 -10.69
C LEU A 134 -2.53 2.76 -10.77
N ALA A 135 -3.06 3.94 -11.14
CA ALA A 135 -4.49 4.15 -11.31
C ALA A 135 -5.08 3.28 -12.43
N ARG A 136 -4.37 3.12 -13.55
CA ARG A 136 -4.77 2.23 -14.65
C ARG A 136 -4.86 0.77 -14.18
N LEU A 137 -3.85 0.29 -13.45
CA LEU A 137 -3.84 -1.07 -12.91
C LEU A 137 -4.99 -1.28 -11.92
N ALA A 138 -5.23 -0.30 -11.06
CA ALA A 138 -6.31 -0.31 -10.09
C ALA A 138 -7.69 -0.38 -10.74
N GLN A 139 -7.94 0.45 -11.76
CA GLN A 139 -9.21 0.44 -12.50
C GLN A 139 -9.47 -0.91 -13.16
N LYS A 140 -8.44 -1.51 -13.76
CA LYS A 140 -8.57 -2.84 -14.37
C LYS A 140 -8.94 -3.89 -13.33
N PHE A 141 -8.20 -3.96 -12.22
CA PHE A 141 -8.49 -4.91 -11.14
C PHE A 141 -9.92 -4.71 -10.60
N ARG A 142 -10.34 -3.46 -10.39
CA ARG A 142 -11.69 -3.15 -9.89
C ARG A 142 -12.80 -3.54 -10.87
N GLY A 143 -12.60 -3.33 -12.18
CA GLY A 143 -13.61 -3.72 -13.16
C GLY A 143 -13.75 -5.24 -13.31
N GLU A 144 -12.72 -6.00 -12.95
CA GLU A 144 -12.68 -7.46 -13.04
C GLU A 144 -13.11 -8.17 -11.74
N ASN A 145 -13.23 -7.44 -10.62
CA ASN A 145 -13.51 -7.97 -9.28
C ASN A 145 -14.35 -6.96 -8.52
#